data_AF-A0A9D4G3D7-F1
#
_entry.id   AF-A0A9D4G3D7-F1
#
_cell.length_a   1.000
_cell.length_b   1.000
_cell.length_c   1.000
_cell.angle_alpha   90.00
_cell.angle_beta   90.00
_cell.angle_gamma   90.00
#
_symmetry.space_group_name_H-M   'P 1'
#
loop_
_entity.id
_entity.type
_entity.pdbx_description
1 polymer ?
#
loop_
_entity_poly.entity_id
_entity_poly.type
_entity_poly.pdbx_seq_one_letter_code
_entity_poly.pdbx_strand_id
1 'polypeptide(L)'
;MLLLLLLLLLLLLLLLLLLLLLLLLLLLILLLLLLLLLLLLLLLLLLLLLLLLLLLLLLLLLLLLLLLLLLLLLLLLLLLLLPLLLLLLLLLLLLLLLLLLLLLLLLLLLLLLLLLLLLLLLLLLLLLLLLLLLLLLLLLLLLLLLSCVALGHILGKISATSGSHYRVTGPIRALSVPSATLSPETTAPRRVLELGGYVAHRATLKSPIIG
;
A
#
# COMPACT_ATOMS: atom_id res chain seq x y z
N MET A 1 -73.05 -107.51 -48.81
CA MET A 1 -72.15 -107.36 -47.64
C MET A 1 -70.80 -106.74 -48.03
N LEU A 2 -70.09 -107.25 -49.04
CA LEU A 2 -68.74 -106.77 -49.39
C LEU A 2 -68.68 -105.31 -49.89
N LEU A 3 -69.65 -104.89 -50.72
CA LEU A 3 -69.77 -103.49 -51.16
C LEU A 3 -69.97 -102.52 -49.98
N LEU A 4 -70.75 -102.91 -48.97
CA LEU A 4 -71.00 -102.11 -47.77
C LEU A 4 -69.73 -101.93 -46.93
N LEU A 5 -68.92 -102.98 -46.79
CA LEU A 5 -67.63 -102.92 -46.08
C LEU A 5 -66.63 -102.00 -46.80
N LEU A 6 -66.55 -102.08 -48.13
CA LEU A 6 -65.69 -101.21 -48.93
C LEU A 6 -66.10 -99.74 -48.80
N LEU A 7 -67.40 -99.45 -48.84
CA LEU A 7 -67.93 -98.11 -48.64
C LEU A 7 -67.60 -97.56 -47.24
N LEU A 8 -67.71 -98.41 -46.20
CA LEU A 8 -67.35 -98.05 -44.83
C LEU A 8 -65.85 -97.74 -44.70
N LEU A 9 -64.98 -98.56 -45.31
CA LEU A 9 -63.54 -98.34 -45.31
C LEU A 9 -63.16 -97.03 -46.03
N LEU A 10 -63.77 -96.77 -47.19
CA LEU A 10 -63.57 -95.53 -47.93
C LEU A 10 -64.00 -94.31 -47.10
N LEU A 11 -65.15 -94.40 -46.42
CA LEU A 11 -65.64 -93.35 -45.52
C LEU A 11 -64.66 -93.12 -44.35
N LEU A 12 -64.14 -94.19 -43.76
CA LEU A 12 -63.15 -94.09 -42.68
C LEU A 12 -61.84 -93.45 -43.15
N LEU A 13 -61.34 -93.82 -44.34
CA LEU A 13 -60.14 -93.22 -44.94
C LEU A 13 -60.35 -91.73 -45.22
N LEU A 14 -61.51 -91.36 -45.78
CA LEU A 14 -61.88 -89.98 -46.02
C LEU A 14 -61.94 -89.18 -44.70
N LEU A 15 -62.53 -89.77 -43.64
CA LEU A 15 -62.58 -89.17 -42.31
C LEU A 15 -61.17 -88.98 -41.73
N LEU A 16 -60.28 -89.97 -41.86
CA LEU A 16 -58.90 -89.88 -41.41
C LEU A 16 -58.12 -88.80 -42.17
N LEU A 17 -58.28 -88.71 -43.49
CA LEU A 17 -57.67 -87.67 -44.32
C LEU A 17 -58.17 -86.29 -43.92
N LEU A 18 -59.48 -86.14 -43.68
CA LEU A 18 -60.07 -84.89 -43.20
C LEU A 18 -59.51 -84.49 -41.83
N LEU A 19 -59.36 -85.45 -40.91
CA LEU A 19 -58.76 -85.23 -39.59
C LEU A 19 -57.29 -84.80 -39.71
N LEU A 20 -56.51 -85.45 -40.56
CA LEU A 20 -55.12 -85.09 -40.82
C LEU A 20 -55.01 -83.68 -41.41
N LEU A 21 -55.86 -83.34 -42.37
CA LEU A 21 -55.92 -82.00 -42.97
C LEU A 21 -56.28 -80.94 -41.91
N LEU A 22 -57.26 -81.23 -41.04
CA LEU A 22 -57.64 -80.37 -39.93
C LEU A 22 -56.47 -80.17 -38.95
N LEU A 23 -55.74 -81.24 -38.62
CA LEU A 23 -54.56 -81.18 -37.75
C LEU A 23 -53.44 -80.33 -38.38
N LEU A 24 -53.17 -80.51 -39.68
CA LEU A 24 -52.19 -79.72 -40.42
C LEU A 24 -52.58 -78.24 -40.47
N LEU A 25 -53.87 -77.95 -40.71
CA LEU A 25 -54.39 -76.59 -40.68
C LEU A 25 -54.24 -75.95 -39.30
N LEU A 26 -54.56 -76.69 -38.23
CA LEU A 26 -54.37 -76.24 -36.85
C LEU A 26 -52.89 -75.95 -36.56
N LEU A 27 -51.98 -76.84 -36.97
CA LEU A 27 -50.54 -76.64 -36.82
C LEU A 27 -50.05 -75.40 -37.57
N LEU A 28 -50.54 -75.18 -38.79
CA LEU A 28 -50.21 -74.00 -39.59
C LEU A 28 -50.68 -72.71 -38.92
N ILE A 29 -51.92 -72.69 -38.40
CA ILE A 29 -52.47 -71.56 -37.64
C ILE A 29 -51.63 -71.29 -36.39
N LEU A 30 -51.26 -72.35 -35.64
CA LEU A 30 -50.41 -72.24 -34.46
C LEU A 30 -49.03 -71.66 -34.80
N LEU A 31 -48.42 -72.14 -35.89
CA LEU A 31 -47.13 -71.62 -36.38
C LEU A 31 -47.22 -70.15 -36.78
N LEU A 32 -48.28 -69.76 -37.49
CA LEU A 32 -48.54 -68.37 -37.86
C LEU A 32 -48.73 -67.48 -36.63
N LEU A 33 -49.47 -67.96 -35.63
CA LEU A 33 -49.67 -67.25 -34.36
C LEU A 33 -48.34 -67.09 -33.60
N LEU A 34 -47.51 -68.13 -33.56
CA LEU A 34 -46.17 -68.07 -32.95
C LEU A 34 -45.27 -67.07 -33.69
N LEU A 35 -45.28 -67.06 -35.02
CA LEU A 35 -44.53 -66.11 -35.83
C LEU A 35 -45.00 -64.67 -35.57
N LEU A 36 -46.31 -64.45 -35.50
CA LEU A 36 -46.90 -63.14 -35.17
C LEU A 36 -46.49 -62.68 -33.77
N LEU A 37 -46.51 -63.58 -32.78
CA LEU A 37 -46.07 -63.29 -31.42
C LEU A 37 -44.58 -62.93 -31.38
N LEU A 38 -43.73 -63.65 -32.11
CA LEU A 38 -42.31 -63.36 -32.23
C LEU A 38 -42.06 -61.99 -32.88
N LEU A 39 -42.80 -61.66 -33.95
CA LEU A 39 -42.73 -60.36 -34.61
C LEU A 39 -43.14 -59.23 -33.65
N LEU A 40 -44.22 -59.42 -32.89
CA LEU A 40 -44.68 -58.46 -31.90
C LEU A 40 -43.63 -58.25 -30.79
N LEU A 41 -43.01 -59.34 -30.31
CA LEU A 41 -41.94 -59.27 -29.32
C LEU A 41 -40.72 -58.52 -29.87
N LEU A 42 -40.32 -58.78 -31.12
CA LEU A 42 -39.22 -58.06 -31.78
C LEU A 42 -39.53 -56.57 -31.93
N LEU A 43 -40.75 -56.22 -32.32
CA LEU A 43 -41.20 -54.83 -32.41
C LEU A 43 -41.17 -54.13 -31.05
N LEU A 44 -41.61 -54.82 -29.99
CA LEU A 44 -41.56 -54.30 -28.62
C LEU A 44 -40.11 -54.07 -28.16
N LEU A 45 -39.21 -55.01 -28.45
CA LEU A 45 -37.78 -54.87 -28.15
C LEU A 45 -37.15 -53.69 -28.89
N LEU A 46 -37.48 -53.51 -30.18
CA LEU A 46 -37.02 -52.37 -30.97
C LEU A 46 -37.52 -51.04 -30.40
N LEU A 47 -38.80 -50.99 -30.01
CA LEU A 47 -39.38 -49.81 -29.37
C LEU A 47 -38.69 -49.49 -28.03
N LEU A 48 -38.41 -50.51 -27.22
CA LEU A 48 -37.68 -50.35 -25.96
C LEU A 48 -36.25 -49.82 -26.20
N LEU A 49 -35.55 -50.35 -27.21
CA LEU A 49 -34.22 -49.88 -27.59
C LEU A 49 -34.25 -48.42 -28.05
N LEU A 50 -35.24 -48.05 -28.86
CA LEU A 50 -35.43 -46.67 -29.32
C LEU A 50 -35.70 -45.72 -28.14
N LEU A 51 -36.54 -46.14 -27.18
CA LEU A 51 -36.82 -45.36 -25.98
C LEU A 51 -35.55 -45.18 -25.12
N LEU A 52 -34.75 -46.24 -24.97
CA LEU A 52 -33.47 -46.18 -24.25
C LEU A 52 -32.48 -45.22 -24.94
N LEU A 53 -32.40 -45.27 -26.26
CA LEU A 53 -31.55 -44.36 -27.04
C LEU A 53 -32.01 -42.90 -26.88
N LEU A 54 -33.32 -42.65 -26.92
CA LEU A 54 -33.88 -41.32 -26.70
C LEU A 54 -33.57 -40.81 -25.29
N LEU A 55 -33.69 -41.66 -24.27
CA LEU A 55 -33.34 -41.33 -22.89
C LEU A 55 -31.85 -41.00 -22.75
N LEU A 56 -30.98 -41.77 -23.40
CA LEU A 56 -29.54 -41.52 -23.41
C LEU A 56 -29.21 -40.18 -24.08
N LEU A 57 -29.86 -39.88 -25.22
CA LEU A 57 -29.70 -38.60 -25.91
C LEU A 57 -30.15 -37.43 -25.03
N LEU A 58 -31.28 -37.56 -24.34
CA LEU A 58 -31.78 -36.56 -23.40
C LEU A 58 -30.80 -36.34 -22.24
N LEU A 59 -30.24 -37.42 -21.68
CA LEU A 59 -29.23 -37.34 -20.63
C LEU A 59 -27.96 -36.64 -21.12
N LEU A 60 -27.49 -36.94 -22.34
CA LEU A 60 -26.34 -36.29 -22.95
C LEU A 60 -26.60 -34.79 -23.15
N LEU A 61 -27.80 -34.41 -23.62
CA LEU A 61 -28.20 -33.02 -23.78
C LEU A 61 -28.22 -32.29 -22.43
N LEU A 62 -28.76 -32.93 -21.39
CA LEU A 62 -28.77 -32.37 -20.03
C LEU A 62 -27.34 -32.16 -19.50
N LEU A 63 -26.44 -33.13 -19.72
CA LEU A 63 -25.04 -33.03 -19.34
C LEU A 63 -24.34 -31.87 -20.06
N LEU A 64 -24.60 -31.71 -21.37
CA LEU A 64 -24.07 -30.61 -22.16
C LEU A 64 -24.58 -29.25 -21.64
N LEU A 65 -25.87 -29.16 -21.30
CA LEU A 65 -26.45 -27.95 -20.73
C LEU A 65 -25.83 -27.61 -19.37
N LEU A 66 -25.62 -28.62 -18.52
CA LEU A 66 -24.95 -28.45 -17.23
C LEU A 66 -23.51 -27.96 -17.41
N LEU A 67 -22.76 -28.54 -18.36
CA LEU A 67 -21.41 -28.10 -18.69
C LEU A 67 -21.38 -26.64 -19.17
N LEU A 68 -22.33 -26.26 -20.04
CA LEU A 68 -22.47 -24.89 -20.51
C LEU A 68 -22.77 -23.92 -19.36
N LEU A 69 -23.66 -24.31 -18.45
CA LEU A 69 -23.99 -23.52 -17.26
C LEU A 69 -22.76 -23.34 -16.35
N LEU A 70 -21.99 -24.40 -16.14
CA LEU A 70 -20.75 -24.36 -15.37
C LEU A 70 -19.72 -23.41 -16.01
N LEU A 71 -19.56 -23.48 -17.33
CA LEU A 71 -18.67 -22.58 -18.08
C LEU A 71 -19.12 -21.12 -17.95
N LEU A 72 -20.43 -20.87 -18.05
CA LEU A 72 -21.00 -19.53 -17.87
C LEU A 72 -20.75 -19.00 -16.44
N LEU A 73 -20.93 -19.85 -15.43
CA LEU A 73 -20.65 -19.50 -14.04
C LEU A 73 -19.17 -19.15 -13.83
N LEU A 74 -18.25 -19.93 -14.42
CA LEU A 74 -16.83 -19.67 -14.37
C LEU A 74 -16.48 -18.33 -15.05
N LEU A 75 -17.08 -18.05 -16.21
CA LEU A 75 -16.90 -16.78 -16.91
C LEU A 75 -17.40 -15.61 -16.08
N LEU A 76 -18.56 -15.74 -15.43
CA LEU A 76 -19.10 -14.73 -14.54
C LEU A 76 -18.19 -14.47 -13.33
N LEU A 77 -17.63 -15.54 -12.74
CA LEU A 77 -16.67 -15.44 -11.65
C LEU A 77 -15.41 -14.69 -12.09
N LEU A 78 -14.87 -15.02 -13.27
CA LEU A 78 -13.72 -14.32 -13.84
C LEU A 78 -14.02 -12.84 -14.09
N LEU A 79 -15.20 -12.54 -14.63
CA LEU A 79 -15.67 -11.18 -14.86
C LEU A 79 -15.79 -10.39 -13.56
N LEU A 80 -16.21 -11.02 -12.46
CA LEU A 80 -16.29 -10.38 -11.14
C LEU A 80 -14.90 -10.15 -10.52
N LEU A 81 -13.96 -11.06 -10.76
CA LEU A 81 -12.60 -10.99 -10.20
C LEU A 81 -11.74 -9.91 -10.88
N LEU A 82 -11.98 -9.62 -12.15
CA LEU A 82 -11.20 -8.65 -12.92
C LEU A 82 -11.30 -7.20 -12.39
N PRO A 83 -12.49 -6.66 -12.06
CA PRO A 83 -12.63 -5.37 -11.38
C PRO A 83 -11.95 -5.32 -10.01
N LEU A 84 -12.00 -6.41 -9.24
CA LEU A 84 -11.32 -6.49 -7.94
C LEU A 84 -9.79 -6.40 -8.09
N LEU A 85 -9.24 -7.09 -9.10
CA LEU A 85 -7.81 -7.04 -9.41
C LEU A 85 -7.41 -5.63 -9.87
N LEU A 86 -8.21 -4.98 -10.72
CA LEU A 86 -7.98 -3.59 -11.12
C LEU A 86 -8.02 -2.61 -9.92
N LEU A 87 -8.97 -2.79 -9.01
CA LEU A 87 -9.06 -1.98 -7.79
C LEU A 87 -7.81 -2.16 -6.90
N LEU A 88 -7.35 -3.40 -6.74
CA LEU A 88 -6.12 -3.70 -6.00
C LEU A 88 -4.89 -3.03 -6.64
N LEU A 89 -4.78 -3.10 -7.97
CA LEU A 89 -3.71 -2.44 -8.72
C LEU A 89 -3.74 -0.92 -8.55
N LEU A 90 -4.94 -0.32 -8.60
CA LEU A 90 -5.12 1.12 -8.38
C LEU A 90 -4.72 1.53 -6.95
N LEU A 91 -5.10 0.73 -5.94
CA LEU A 91 -4.70 0.95 -4.56
C LEU A 91 -3.18 0.88 -4.39
N LEU A 92 -2.53 -0.10 -5.02
CA LEU A 92 -1.08 -0.22 -5.00
C LEU A 92 -0.39 0.99 -5.65
N LEU A 93 -0.92 1.46 -6.78
CA LEU A 93 -0.42 2.66 -7.46
C LEU A 93 -0.58 3.92 -6.58
N LEU A 94 -1.71 4.06 -5.89
CA LEU A 94 -1.95 5.16 -4.96
C LEU A 94 -0.96 5.12 -3.79
N LEU A 95 -0.71 3.93 -3.23
CA LEU A 95 0.27 3.75 -2.17
C LEU A 95 1.68 4.13 -2.63
N LEU A 96 2.06 3.73 -3.85
CA LEU A 96 3.34 4.10 -4.45
C LEU A 96 3.47 5.62 -4.64
N LEU A 97 2.41 6.27 -5.12
CA LEU A 97 2.37 7.73 -5.26
C LEU A 97 2.51 8.44 -3.91
N LEU A 98 1.82 7.94 -2.88
CA LEU A 98 1.94 8.47 -1.52
C LEU A 98 3.37 8.33 -0.98
N LEU A 99 4.01 7.17 -1.20
CA LEU A 99 5.40 6.94 -0.81
C LEU A 99 6.35 7.91 -1.54
N LEU A 100 6.14 8.12 -2.84
CA LEU A 100 6.91 9.08 -3.62
C LEU A 100 6.74 10.51 -3.10
N LEU A 101 5.52 10.91 -2.77
CA LEU A 101 5.24 12.22 -2.18
C LEU A 101 5.93 12.40 -0.83
N LEU A 102 5.90 11.36 0.02
CA LEU A 102 6.61 11.36 1.31
C LEU A 102 8.12 11.50 1.11
N LEU A 103 8.69 10.79 0.14
CA LEU A 103 10.11 10.90 -0.21
C LEU A 103 10.47 12.31 -0.69
N LEU A 104 9.63 12.92 -1.53
CA LEU A 104 9.81 14.30 -1.99
C LEU A 104 9.76 15.30 -0.84
N LEU A 105 8.80 15.12 0.08
CA LEU A 105 8.69 15.96 1.28
C LEU A 105 9.94 15.84 2.16
N LEU A 106 10.45 14.63 2.35
CA LEU A 106 11.69 14.38 3.09
C LEU A 106 12.88 15.07 2.42
N LEU A 107 12.99 14.99 1.10
CA LEU A 107 14.04 15.67 0.33
C LEU A 107 13.95 17.19 0.48
N LEU A 108 12.74 17.75 0.43
CA LEU A 108 12.51 19.19 0.64
C LEU A 108 12.92 19.63 2.06
N LEU A 109 12.56 18.84 3.07
CA LEU A 109 12.96 19.09 4.45
C LEU A 109 14.49 19.06 4.61
N LEU A 110 15.17 18.10 3.98
CA LEU A 110 16.63 18.01 3.97
C LEU A 110 17.26 19.24 3.31
N LEU A 111 16.71 19.70 2.18
CA LEU A 111 17.17 20.91 1.50
C LEU A 111 17.00 22.16 2.38
N LEU A 112 15.86 22.29 3.07
CA LEU A 112 15.61 23.39 4.00
C LEU A 112 16.61 23.37 5.16
N LEU A 113 16.89 22.19 5.73
CA LEU A 113 17.88 22.02 6.78
C LEU A 113 19.28 22.44 6.29
N LEU A 114 19.66 22.05 5.07
CA LEU A 114 20.92 22.44 4.46
C LEU A 114 21.02 23.97 4.27
N LEU A 115 19.93 24.59 3.80
CA LEU A 115 19.86 26.06 3.65
C LEU A 115 19.99 26.77 5.01
N LEU A 116 19.33 26.27 6.05
CA LEU A 116 19.44 26.81 7.40
C LEU A 116 20.88 26.70 7.93
N LEU A 117 21.53 25.56 7.69
CA LEU A 117 22.93 25.35 8.06
C LEU A 117 23.85 26.34 7.32
N LEU A 118 23.62 26.57 6.03
CA LEU A 118 24.37 27.55 5.24
C LEU A 118 24.18 28.98 5.77
N LEU A 119 22.94 29.36 6.12
CA LEU A 119 22.63 30.66 6.71
C LEU A 119 23.34 30.85 8.06
N LEU A 120 23.33 29.81 8.90
CA LEU A 120 24.03 29.82 10.18
C LEU A 120 25.54 30.01 9.99
N LEU A 121 26.13 29.30 9.02
CA LEU A 121 27.54 29.46 8.67
C LEU A 121 27.86 30.88 8.18
N LEU A 122 27.00 31.48 7.35
CA LEU A 122 27.14 32.86 6.89
C LEU A 122 27.07 33.85 8.06
N LEU A 123 26.13 33.66 8.98
CA LEU A 123 26.00 34.49 10.18
C LEU A 123 27.27 34.40 11.06
N LEU A 124 27.80 33.19 11.24
CA LEU A 124 29.04 32.97 11.97
C LEU A 124 30.22 33.69 11.31
N LEU A 125 30.32 33.62 9.98
CA LEU A 125 31.35 34.33 9.21
C LEU A 125 31.23 35.86 9.36
N LEU A 126 30.00 36.39 9.32
CA LEU A 126 29.75 37.82 9.53
C LEU A 126 30.15 38.26 10.94
N LEU A 127 29.80 37.46 11.95
CA LEU A 127 30.19 37.72 13.34
C LEU A 127 31.72 37.73 13.49
N LEU A 128 32.41 36.78 12.86
CA LEU A 128 33.87 36.72 12.84
C LEU A 128 34.48 37.97 12.18
N LEU A 129 33.91 38.42 11.05
CA LEU A 129 34.34 39.64 10.35
C LEU A 129 34.13 40.89 11.23
N LEU A 130 33.00 40.99 11.91
CA LEU A 130 32.71 42.10 12.83
C LEU A 130 33.70 42.12 14.01
N LEU A 131 34.00 40.95 14.58
CA LEU A 131 35.00 40.82 15.64
C LEU A 131 36.39 41.26 15.16
N LEU A 132 36.78 40.87 13.94
CA LEU A 132 38.04 41.30 13.32
C LEU A 132 38.08 42.82 13.11
N LEU A 133 36.99 43.43 12.64
CA LEU A 133 36.88 44.87 12.47
C LEU A 133 36.99 45.61 13.81
N LEU A 134 36.33 45.12 14.86
CA LEU A 134 36.42 45.67 16.20
C LEU A 134 37.84 45.61 16.74
N LEU A 135 38.53 44.48 16.54
CA LEU A 135 39.93 44.31 16.91
C LEU A 135 40.83 45.32 16.18
N LEU A 136 40.61 45.52 14.88
CA LEU A 136 41.34 46.50 14.07
C LEU A 136 41.11 47.93 14.56
N LEU A 137 39.86 48.29 14.89
CA LEU A 137 39.52 49.60 15.46
C LEU A 137 40.20 49.82 16.82
N LEU A 138 40.19 48.81 17.68
CA LEU A 138 40.87 48.85 18.97
C LEU A 138 42.38 49.06 18.79
N LEU A 139 42.99 48.36 17.82
CA LEU A 139 44.40 48.52 17.49
C LEU A 139 44.69 49.94 16.98
N LEU A 140 43.84 50.51 16.12
CA LEU A 140 43.97 51.88 15.63
C LEU A 140 43.86 52.91 16.77
N LEU A 141 42.90 52.73 17.67
CA LEU A 141 42.73 53.59 18.85
C LEU A 141 43.97 53.53 19.75
N LEU A 142 44.52 52.33 19.98
CA LEU A 142 45.75 52.14 20.73
C LEU A 142 46.92 52.87 20.07
N LEU A 143 47.06 52.77 18.75
CA LEU A 143 48.08 53.48 17.98
C LEU A 143 47.93 55.01 18.09
N LEU A 144 46.68 55.52 18.02
CA LEU A 144 46.39 56.94 18.19
C LEU A 144 46.77 57.43 19.59
N LEU A 145 46.37 56.71 20.64
CA LEU A 145 46.75 57.03 22.02
C LEU A 145 48.26 57.07 22.19
N LEU A 146 48.97 56.08 21.63
CA LEU A 146 50.43 56.04 21.65
C LEU A 146 51.04 57.26 20.93
N SER A 147 50.48 57.64 19.78
CA SER A 147 50.93 58.81 19.02
C SER A 147 50.68 60.13 19.78
N CYS A 148 49.55 60.28 20.47
CA CYS A 148 49.25 61.45 21.32
C CYS A 148 50.22 61.56 22.50
N VAL A 149 50.50 60.45 23.17
CA VAL A 149 51.49 60.40 24.26
C VAL A 149 52.88 60.79 23.74
N ALA A 150 53.29 60.25 22.59
CA ALA A 150 54.56 60.59 21.97
C ALA A 150 54.66 62.09 21.60
N LEU A 151 53.59 62.66 21.04
CA LEU A 151 53.53 64.07 20.63
C LEU A 151 53.48 65.02 21.84
N GLY A 152 52.74 64.65 22.89
CA GLY A 152 52.75 65.37 24.17
C GLY A 152 54.13 65.43 24.80
N HIS A 153 54.92 64.36 24.68
CA HIS A 153 56.32 64.34 25.14
C HIS A 153 57.23 65.26 24.30
N ILE A 154 57.00 65.35 22.97
CA ILE A 154 57.74 66.27 22.09
C ILE A 154 57.38 67.73 22.40
N LEU A 155 56.09 68.07 22.53
CA LEU A 155 55.64 69.44 22.85
C LEU A 155 56.04 69.88 24.27
N GLY A 156 55.99 68.98 25.26
CA GLY A 156 56.45 69.28 26.62
C GLY A 156 57.92 69.69 26.66
N LYS A 157 58.75 69.08 25.82
CA LYS A 157 60.15 69.50 25.63
C LYS A 157 60.26 70.92 25.04
N ILE A 158 59.36 71.32 24.14
CA ILE A 158 59.35 72.66 23.54
C ILE A 158 58.89 73.73 24.57
N SER A 159 57.84 73.50 25.36
CA SER A 159 57.37 74.48 26.37
C SER A 159 58.38 74.72 27.51
N ALA A 160 59.13 73.69 27.91
CA ALA A 160 60.21 73.85 28.89
C ALA A 160 61.31 74.83 28.42
N THR A 161 61.39 75.12 27.12
CA THR A 161 62.32 76.11 26.57
C THR A 161 61.76 77.54 26.49
N SER A 162 60.48 77.79 26.78
CA SER A 162 59.84 79.12 26.65
C SER A 162 59.44 79.78 28.00
N GLY A 163 59.47 79.05 29.12
CA GLY A 163 58.89 79.48 30.42
C GLY A 163 59.76 80.31 31.38
N SER A 164 60.86 80.92 30.94
CA SER A 164 61.79 81.62 31.85
C SER A 164 61.44 83.08 32.19
N HIS A 165 60.17 83.53 32.17
CA HIS A 165 59.88 84.97 32.38
C HIS A 165 58.49 85.37 32.95
N TYR A 166 57.96 84.78 34.04
CA TYR A 166 57.04 85.52 34.94
C TYR A 166 56.79 84.82 36.30
N ARG A 167 56.88 85.57 37.41
CA ARG A 167 56.81 85.14 38.82
C ARG A 167 55.83 86.05 39.58
N VAL A 168 54.69 85.55 40.07
CA VAL A 168 53.86 86.17 41.14
C VAL A 168 53.12 85.07 41.96
N THR A 169 53.06 85.23 43.28
CA THR A 169 52.83 84.22 44.35
C THR A 169 51.46 84.29 45.05
N GLY A 170 50.94 83.17 45.57
CA GLY A 170 49.96 83.12 46.69
C GLY A 170 49.28 81.74 46.92
N PRO A 171 48.91 81.35 48.17
CA PRO A 171 49.08 79.95 48.63
C PRO A 171 47.80 79.23 49.17
N ILE A 172 47.94 77.94 49.55
CA ILE A 172 47.37 77.25 50.75
C ILE A 172 46.41 76.03 50.55
N ARG A 173 46.70 74.98 51.36
CA ARG A 173 45.91 73.84 51.91
C ARG A 173 45.48 72.71 50.94
N ALA A 174 45.95 71.46 51.00
CA ALA A 174 46.34 70.47 52.04
C ALA A 174 45.25 69.43 52.36
N LEU A 175 45.72 68.18 52.58
CA LEU A 175 45.07 67.01 53.22
C LEU A 175 44.17 66.16 52.29
N SER A 176 44.21 64.83 52.23
CA SER A 176 44.93 63.80 52.99
C SER A 176 44.77 62.41 52.32
N VAL A 177 45.87 61.64 52.29
CA VAL A 177 46.11 60.17 52.14
C VAL A 177 45.10 59.33 53.02
N PRO A 178 44.93 57.97 53.01
CA PRO A 178 45.90 56.92 52.63
C PRO A 178 45.41 55.51 52.11
N SER A 179 46.42 54.74 51.68
CA SER A 179 46.69 53.29 51.65
C SER A 179 45.69 52.22 52.15
N ALA A 180 45.64 51.06 51.43
CA ALA A 180 45.96 49.70 51.94
C ALA A 180 45.67 48.60 50.88
N THR A 181 46.61 47.76 50.41
CA THR A 181 47.11 46.45 50.92
C THR A 181 46.17 45.22 50.84
N LEU A 182 46.67 44.14 50.20
CA LEU A 182 46.44 42.68 50.40
C LEU A 182 45.80 41.86 49.26
N SER A 183 46.53 40.82 48.83
CA SER A 183 46.14 39.60 48.09
C SER A 183 45.57 38.53 49.05
N PRO A 184 45.33 37.22 48.71
CA PRO A 184 45.00 36.48 47.46
C PRO A 184 43.71 35.59 47.67
N GLU A 185 43.53 34.52 46.87
CA GLU A 185 42.81 33.25 47.22
C GLU A 185 41.34 33.01 46.72
N THR A 186 41.26 32.09 45.75
CA THR A 186 40.36 30.91 45.64
C THR A 186 39.02 30.91 46.40
N THR A 187 37.88 30.94 45.70
CA THR A 187 36.72 30.01 45.87
C THR A 187 35.54 30.43 44.98
N ALA A 188 35.13 29.56 44.05
CA ALA A 188 33.72 29.39 43.71
C ALA A 188 33.14 28.38 44.72
N PRO A 189 31.84 28.45 45.09
CA PRO A 189 30.87 27.77 44.22
C PRO A 189 29.42 28.31 44.29
N ARG A 190 28.59 27.81 43.35
CA ARG A 190 27.18 27.41 43.55
C ARG A 190 26.07 28.48 43.53
N ARG A 191 25.15 28.33 42.56
CA ARG A 191 23.66 28.16 42.70
C ARG A 191 23.02 28.35 41.32
N VAL A 192 22.35 27.35 40.75
CA VAL A 192 20.94 26.95 40.99
C VAL A 192 19.98 28.12 40.79
N LEU A 193 19.18 28.04 39.72
CA LEU A 193 17.79 28.47 39.70
C LEU A 193 17.05 27.65 38.63
N GLU A 194 16.26 26.70 39.12
CA GLU A 194 15.09 26.16 38.43
C GLU A 194 14.07 27.28 38.19
N LEU A 195 13.38 27.23 37.04
CA LEU A 195 12.02 27.73 36.81
C LEU A 195 11.69 27.25 35.38
N GLY A 196 10.77 26.32 35.13
CA GLY A 196 9.40 26.25 35.64
C GLY A 196 8.46 26.85 34.58
N GLY A 197 7.57 26.02 34.01
CA GLY A 197 6.48 26.46 33.13
C GLY A 197 6.15 25.40 32.08
N TYR A 198 5.13 24.53 32.27
CA TYR A 198 3.73 24.73 31.82
C TYR A 198 3.68 25.11 30.32
N VAL A 199 2.98 24.40 29.44
CA VAL A 199 1.52 24.30 29.39
C VAL A 199 1.13 23.11 28.49
N ALA A 200 0.20 22.30 28.98
CA ALA A 200 -0.55 21.32 28.21
C ALA A 200 -1.48 22.01 27.21
N HIS A 201 -1.57 21.51 25.97
CA HIS A 201 -2.79 21.68 25.18
C HIS A 201 -3.24 20.35 24.58
N ARG A 202 -4.28 19.84 25.25
CA ARG A 202 -5.22 18.81 24.84
C ARG A 202 -6.25 19.47 23.91
N ALA A 203 -6.43 18.92 22.72
CA ALA A 203 -7.64 19.07 21.89
C ALA A 203 -7.68 17.86 20.95
N THR A 204 -8.29 16.72 21.28
CA THR A 204 -9.72 16.38 21.19
C THR A 204 -10.45 16.89 19.94
N LEU A 205 -11.19 15.94 19.34
CA LEU A 205 -12.23 16.06 18.31
C LEU A 205 -11.65 15.95 16.88
N LYS A 206 -12.15 15.11 15.97
CA LYS A 206 -13.48 14.50 15.86
C LYS A 206 -13.40 13.46 14.73
N SER A 207 -13.82 12.22 14.97
CA SER A 207 -14.44 11.41 13.91
C SER A 207 -15.84 12.02 13.63
N PRO A 208 -16.49 11.82 12.46
CA PRO A 208 -17.09 10.52 12.13
C PRO A 208 -17.20 10.15 10.63
N ILE A 209 -17.17 8.83 10.38
CA ILE A 209 -18.11 8.01 9.57
C ILE A 209 -18.33 8.36 8.08
N ILE A 210 -18.66 7.29 7.34
CA ILE A 210 -19.41 7.20 6.07
C ILE A 210 -18.48 7.19 4.86
N GLY A 211 -18.47 6.17 4.01
CA GLY A 211 -19.32 4.99 3.87
C GLY A 211 -18.94 4.30 2.57
#